data_AF-A0A4Y9UY67-F1
#
_entry.id   AF-A0A4Y9UY67-F1
#
_cell.length_a   1.000
_cell.length_b   1.000
_cell.length_c   1.000
_cell.angle_alpha   90.00
_cell.angle_beta   90.00
_cell.angle_gamma   90.00
#
_symmetry.space_group_name_H-M   'P 1'
#
loop_
_entity.id
_entity.type
_entity.pdbx_description
1 polymer ?
#
loop_
_entity_poly.entity_id
_entity_poly.type
_entity_poly.pdbx_seq_one_letter_code
_entity_poly.pdbx_strand_id
1 'polypeptide(L)'
;MRTFNPLATLVLLVMQTASIQAADLNGAWTIDASACGQMFSKENNRIVFKKDADLHAGGLIVQGRQVTGTFEKCTVKSLRDDGPNMRIIASCSDGVSISEMAFDLTFSGENEITLSSKEPVPVQMPYVRCPM
;
A
#
# COMPACT_ATOMS: atom_id res chain seq x y z
N MET A 1 -32.12 9.45 60.27
CA MET A 1 -31.41 8.27 59.71
C MET A 1 -31.80 8.14 58.24
N ARG A 2 -30.88 8.47 57.32
CA ARG A 2 -30.96 8.15 55.89
C ARG A 2 -29.56 7.71 55.48
N THR A 3 -29.36 6.40 55.40
CA THR A 3 -28.11 5.75 55.04
C THR A 3 -27.93 5.84 53.52
N PHE A 4 -26.99 6.66 53.07
CA PHE A 4 -26.52 6.65 51.68
C PHE A 4 -25.54 5.49 51.51
N ASN A 5 -25.89 4.57 50.60
CA ASN A 5 -25.14 3.35 50.30
C ASN A 5 -24.07 3.65 49.23
N PRO A 6 -22.76 3.48 49.51
CA PRO A 6 -21.70 3.75 48.55
C PRO A 6 -21.35 2.47 47.80
N LEU A 7 -22.16 2.07 46.82
CA LEU A 7 -21.89 0.88 46.01
C LEU A 7 -21.61 1.28 44.55
N ALA A 8 -20.31 1.41 44.30
CA ALA A 8 -19.60 0.98 43.10
C ALA A 8 -20.14 1.48 41.75
N THR A 9 -19.78 2.71 41.39
CA THR A 9 -19.70 3.15 39.99
C THR A 9 -18.54 2.42 39.31
N LEU A 10 -18.83 1.28 38.68
CA LEU A 10 -17.90 0.55 37.81
C LEU A 10 -17.81 1.29 36.46
N VAL A 11 -16.84 2.18 36.31
CA VAL A 11 -16.54 2.83 35.02
C VAL A 11 -15.86 1.80 34.12
N LEU A 12 -16.62 1.19 33.20
CA LEU A 12 -16.02 0.42 32.09
C LEU A 12 -15.29 1.41 31.17
N LEU A 13 -13.97 1.49 31.30
CA LEU A 13 -13.13 2.02 30.22
C LEU A 13 -13.20 1.03 29.04
N VAL A 14 -14.05 1.34 28.07
CA VAL A 14 -13.98 0.72 26.75
C VAL A 14 -12.66 1.17 26.15
N MET A 15 -11.63 0.31 26.24
CA MET A 15 -10.42 0.47 25.46
C MET A 15 -10.84 0.28 24.00
N GLN A 16 -11.06 1.40 23.32
CA GLN A 16 -11.21 1.43 21.87
C GLN A 16 -9.88 0.99 21.29
N THR A 17 -9.72 -0.31 21.06
CA THR A 17 -8.65 -0.82 20.21
C THR A 17 -8.88 -0.22 18.83
N ALA A 18 -8.14 0.84 18.52
CA ALA A 18 -7.98 1.28 17.14
C ALA A 18 -7.31 0.11 16.42
N SER A 19 -8.13 -0.73 15.78
CA SER A 19 -7.64 -1.63 14.76
C SER A 19 -7.01 -0.74 13.71
N ILE A 20 -5.67 -0.74 13.65
CA ILE A 20 -4.95 -0.32 12.45
C ILE A 20 -5.40 -1.32 11.39
N GLN A 21 -6.47 -0.96 10.70
CA GLN A 21 -6.95 -1.71 9.56
C GLN A 21 -5.79 -1.63 8.57
N ALA A 22 -5.09 -2.74 8.36
CA ALA A 22 -4.00 -2.81 7.39
C ALA A 22 -4.55 -2.19 6.10
N ALA A 23 -4.02 -1.03 5.72
CA ALA A 23 -4.62 -0.23 4.68
C ALA A 23 -4.65 -1.07 3.39
N ASP A 24 -5.83 -1.12 2.76
CA ASP A 24 -6.03 -1.96 1.59
C ASP A 24 -5.23 -1.42 0.41
N LEU A 25 -4.13 -2.10 0.09
CA LEU A 25 -3.26 -1.70 -1.02
C LEU A 25 -3.78 -2.16 -2.39
N ASN A 26 -4.81 -3.01 -2.45
CA ASN A 26 -5.34 -3.51 -3.71
C ASN A 26 -5.81 -2.37 -4.62
N GLY A 27 -5.43 -2.42 -5.90
CA GLY A 27 -5.82 -1.43 -6.88
C GLY A 27 -4.70 -1.04 -7.82
N ALA A 28 -4.94 0.01 -8.61
CA ALA A 28 -3.95 0.61 -9.49
C ALA A 28 -3.40 1.89 -8.89
N TRP A 29 -2.11 2.09 -9.07
CA TRP A 29 -1.33 3.18 -8.51
C TRP A 29 -0.41 3.74 -9.58
N THR A 30 -0.25 5.06 -9.60
CA THR A 30 0.62 5.76 -10.55
C THR A 30 1.38 6.87 -9.85
N ILE A 31 2.52 7.27 -10.39
CA ILE A 31 3.26 8.44 -9.92
C ILE A 31 2.61 9.77 -10.33
N ASP A 32 1.63 9.76 -11.24
CA ASP A 32 0.90 10.93 -11.71
C ASP A 32 -0.59 10.63 -11.90
N ALA A 33 -1.46 11.23 -11.08
CA ALA A 33 -2.91 11.03 -11.12
C ALA A 33 -3.51 11.28 -12.51
N SER A 34 -2.96 12.23 -13.27
CA SER A 34 -3.46 12.58 -14.61
C SER A 34 -3.26 11.44 -15.62
N ALA A 35 -2.31 10.54 -15.35
CA ALA A 35 -2.01 9.40 -16.20
C ALA A 35 -2.94 8.20 -15.99
N CYS A 36 -3.77 8.17 -14.94
CA CYS A 36 -4.61 7.01 -14.61
C CYS A 36 -5.42 6.47 -15.80
N GLY A 37 -6.06 7.37 -16.55
CA GLY A 37 -6.85 7.00 -17.73
C GLY A 37 -6.03 6.51 -18.91
N GLN A 38 -4.72 6.80 -18.98
CA GLN A 38 -3.81 6.31 -20.01
C GLN A 38 -3.09 5.03 -19.60
N MET A 39 -2.94 4.80 -18.30
CA MET A 39 -2.20 3.66 -17.77
C MET A 39 -3.04 2.40 -17.60
N PHE A 40 -4.31 2.54 -17.22
CA PHE A 40 -5.10 1.39 -16.75
C PHE A 40 -6.43 1.25 -17.48
N SER A 41 -6.87 0.01 -17.66
CA SER A 41 -8.23 -0.34 -18.09
C SER A 41 -8.80 -1.41 -17.16
N LYS A 42 -10.13 -1.55 -17.16
CA LYS A 42 -10.82 -2.68 -16.56
C LYS A 42 -11.22 -3.67 -17.65
N GLU A 43 -10.73 -4.90 -17.52
CA GLU A 43 -11.03 -6.00 -18.45
C GLU A 43 -11.44 -7.23 -17.64
N ASN A 44 -12.62 -7.79 -17.93
CA ASN A 44 -13.15 -8.96 -17.21
C ASN A 44 -13.10 -8.81 -15.68
N ASN A 45 -13.48 -7.62 -15.18
CA ASN A 45 -13.45 -7.24 -13.76
C ASN A 45 -12.04 -7.27 -13.11
N ARG A 46 -10.97 -7.20 -13.91
CA ARG A 46 -9.59 -7.04 -13.45
C ARG A 46 -9.03 -5.73 -13.96
N ILE A 47 -8.22 -5.08 -13.13
CA ILE A 47 -7.45 -3.92 -13.57
C ILE A 47 -6.23 -4.44 -14.32
N VAL A 48 -5.98 -3.90 -15.50
CA VAL A 48 -4.83 -4.24 -16.35
C VAL A 48 -4.14 -2.96 -16.81
N PHE A 49 -2.85 -3.07 -17.15
CA PHE A 49 -2.16 -2.00 -17.85
C PHE A 49 -2.67 -1.92 -19.28
N LYS A 50 -2.89 -0.70 -19.76
CA LYS A 50 -3.11 -0.44 -21.17
C LYS A 50 -1.85 -0.75 -21.96
N LYS A 51 -2.04 -0.96 -23.27
CA LYS A 51 -0.93 -1.01 -24.21
C LYS A 51 -0.15 0.32 -24.12
N ASP A 52 1.18 0.23 -24.08
CA ASP A 52 2.12 1.36 -24.02
C ASP A 52 2.03 2.20 -22.71
N ALA A 53 1.46 1.64 -21.62
CA ALA A 53 1.36 2.31 -20.32
C ALA A 53 2.72 2.80 -19.77
N ASP A 54 3.81 2.11 -20.11
CA ASP A 54 5.19 2.43 -19.76
C ASP A 54 5.70 3.74 -20.38
N LEU A 55 5.08 4.21 -21.48
CA LEU A 55 5.42 5.49 -22.11
C LEU A 55 4.82 6.71 -21.39
N HIS A 56 3.87 6.49 -20.49
CA HIS A 56 3.13 7.57 -19.85
C HIS A 56 3.69 7.92 -18.47
N ALA A 57 3.75 6.94 -17.58
CA ALA A 57 4.23 7.11 -16.22
C ALA A 57 4.60 5.74 -15.60
N GLY A 58 5.33 5.76 -14.49
CA GLY A 58 5.52 4.56 -13.66
C GLY A 58 4.21 4.22 -12.93
N GLY A 59 3.87 2.93 -12.88
CA GLY A 59 2.64 2.49 -12.23
C GLY A 59 2.71 1.05 -11.74
N LEU A 60 1.80 0.74 -10.82
CA LEU A 60 1.72 -0.53 -10.11
C LEU A 60 0.26 -0.99 -10.06
N ILE A 61 0.03 -2.28 -10.25
CA ILE A 61 -1.24 -2.95 -9.94
C ILE A 61 -0.98 -3.92 -8.79
N VAL A 62 -1.63 -3.68 -7.66
CA VAL A 62 -1.54 -4.53 -6.47
C VAL A 62 -2.77 -5.42 -6.39
N GLN A 63 -2.53 -6.73 -6.29
CA GLN A 63 -3.54 -7.78 -6.13
C GLN A 63 -3.07 -8.77 -5.06
N GLY A 64 -3.52 -8.56 -3.83
CA GLY A 64 -3.06 -9.25 -2.64
C GLY A 64 -1.57 -9.08 -2.46
N ARG A 65 -0.81 -10.17 -2.65
CA ARG A 65 0.64 -10.18 -2.53
C ARG A 65 1.37 -10.01 -3.87
N GLN A 66 0.64 -9.99 -4.98
CA GLN A 66 1.20 -9.77 -6.30
C GLN A 66 1.19 -8.28 -6.61
N VAL A 67 2.34 -7.77 -7.05
CA VAL A 67 2.49 -6.40 -7.55
C VAL A 67 2.99 -6.51 -8.98
N THR A 68 2.23 -5.96 -9.92
CA THR A 68 2.66 -5.85 -11.32
C THR A 68 3.01 -4.41 -11.57
N GLY A 69 4.28 -4.11 -11.82
CA GLY A 69 4.71 -2.81 -12.30
C GLY A 69 4.73 -2.76 -13.83
N THR A 70 4.97 -1.57 -14.36
CA THR A 70 5.23 -1.37 -15.80
C THR A 70 6.49 -2.09 -16.27
N PHE A 71 7.50 -2.22 -15.40
CA PHE A 71 8.82 -2.78 -15.76
C PHE A 71 9.14 -4.13 -15.10
N GLU A 72 8.52 -4.44 -13.96
CA GLU A 72 8.84 -5.64 -13.18
C GLU A 72 7.60 -6.23 -12.52
N LYS A 73 7.69 -7.49 -12.11
CA LYS A 73 6.66 -8.17 -11.32
C LYS A 73 7.25 -8.59 -9.99
N CYS A 74 6.57 -8.22 -8.91
CA CYS A 74 6.99 -8.54 -7.56
C CYS A 74 5.95 -9.42 -6.83
N THR A 75 6.43 -10.35 -6.02
CA THR A 75 5.64 -11.06 -5.02
C THR A 75 6.11 -10.65 -3.64
N VAL A 76 5.21 -10.03 -2.88
CA VAL A 76 5.47 -9.65 -1.48
C VAL A 76 5.71 -10.91 -0.67
N LYS A 77 6.86 -10.98 0.01
CA LYS A 77 7.32 -12.08 0.87
C LYS A 77 7.07 -11.81 2.35
N SER A 78 7.18 -10.55 2.78
CA SER A 78 6.76 -10.15 4.12
C SER A 78 6.32 -8.69 4.14
N LEU A 79 5.39 -8.40 5.03
CA LEU A 79 5.04 -7.04 5.44
C LEU A 79 5.22 -6.99 6.95
N ARG A 80 5.92 -5.98 7.45
CA ARG A 80 6.09 -5.73 8.87
C ARG A 80 5.74 -4.28 9.16
N ASP A 81 4.90 -4.08 10.17
CA ASP A 81 4.64 -2.77 10.71
C ASP A 81 5.85 -2.36 11.57
N ASP A 82 6.60 -1.35 11.12
CA ASP A 82 7.79 -0.82 11.79
C ASP A 82 7.48 0.57 12.39
N GLY A 83 6.21 0.84 12.72
CA GLY A 83 5.75 2.08 13.35
C GLY A 83 5.17 3.07 12.33
N PRO A 84 5.86 4.18 12.00
CA PRO A 84 5.36 5.14 11.03
C PRO A 84 5.33 4.60 9.59
N ASN A 85 6.08 3.53 9.31
CA ASN A 85 6.23 2.92 8.00
C ASN A 85 5.99 1.42 8.06
N MET A 86 5.54 0.84 6.94
CA MET A 86 5.50 -0.59 6.75
C MET A 86 6.72 -1.05 5.94
N ARG A 87 7.51 -1.96 6.49
CA ARG A 87 8.63 -2.60 5.80
C ARG A 87 8.12 -3.74 4.93
N ILE A 88 8.41 -3.66 3.64
CA ILE A 88 8.02 -4.65 2.64
C ILE A 88 9.28 -5.35 2.14
N ILE A 89 9.27 -6.69 2.16
CA ILE A 89 10.26 -7.49 1.42
C ILE A 89 9.51 -8.17 0.29
N ALA A 90 10.00 -8.02 -0.94
CA ALA A 90 9.40 -8.59 -2.14
C ALA A 90 10.47 -9.25 -3.01
N SER A 91 10.07 -10.33 -3.69
CA SER A 91 10.87 -10.94 -4.75
C SER A 91 10.38 -10.38 -6.08
N CYS A 92 11.23 -9.63 -6.77
CA CYS A 92 10.92 -8.94 -8.01
C CYS A 92 11.66 -9.57 -9.19
N SER A 93 11.02 -9.57 -10.35
CA SER A 93 11.59 -10.05 -11.60
C SER A 93 11.32 -9.09 -12.75
N ASP A 94 12.37 -8.79 -13.50
CA ASP A 94 12.37 -8.02 -14.75
C ASP A 94 12.18 -8.92 -16.00
N GLY A 95 11.93 -10.22 -15.79
CA GLY A 95 11.83 -11.23 -16.86
C GLY A 95 13.15 -11.88 -17.26
N VAL A 96 14.30 -11.37 -16.80
CA VAL A 96 15.63 -11.94 -17.02
C VAL A 96 16.21 -12.46 -15.71
N SER A 97 16.06 -11.70 -14.64
CA SER A 97 16.60 -11.96 -13.30
C SER A 97 15.50 -11.93 -12.24
N ILE A 98 15.82 -12.49 -11.07
CA ILE A 98 15.00 -12.41 -9.86
C ILE A 98 15.87 -11.86 -8.74
N SER A 99 15.42 -10.79 -8.11
CA SER A 99 16.11 -10.15 -6.99
C SER A 99 15.16 -9.98 -5.82
N GLU A 100 15.70 -10.06 -4.60
CA GLU A 100 14.95 -9.67 -3.41
C GLU A 100 15.17 -8.17 -3.15
N MET A 101 14.07 -7.44 -3.01
CA MET A 101 14.06 -6.01 -2.77
C MET A 101 13.32 -5.71 -1.49
N ALA A 102 13.75 -4.66 -0.80
CA ALA A 102 13.17 -4.27 0.46
C ALA A 102 12.89 -2.77 0.49
N PHE A 103 11.62 -2.42 0.67
CA PHE A 103 11.12 -1.05 0.63
C PHE A 103 10.45 -0.67 1.94
N ASP A 104 10.45 0.62 2.25
CA ASP A 104 9.64 1.20 3.31
C ASP A 104 8.44 1.88 2.64
N LEU A 105 7.23 1.52 3.04
CA LEU A 105 5.98 2.10 2.57
C LEU A 105 5.43 3.05 3.64
N THR A 106 5.16 4.28 3.25
CA THR A 106 4.50 5.28 4.09
C THR A 106 3.12 5.59 3.52
N PHE A 107 2.09 5.62 4.36
CA PHE A 107 0.79 6.16 3.98
C PHE A 107 0.76 7.65 4.27
N SER A 108 0.55 8.46 3.22
CA SER A 108 0.38 9.91 3.34
C SER A 108 -1.11 10.31 3.29
N GLY A 109 -1.97 9.39 2.85
CA GLY A 109 -3.42 9.48 2.84
C GLY A 109 -4.05 8.14 2.44
N GLU A 110 -5.38 8.08 2.34
CA GLU A 110 -6.11 6.84 1.95
C GLU A 110 -5.73 6.35 0.54
N ASN A 111 -5.42 7.29 -0.36
CA ASN A 111 -5.09 7.06 -1.75
C ASN A 111 -3.70 7.59 -2.14
N GLU A 112 -2.84 7.82 -1.14
CA GLU A 112 -1.50 8.35 -1.33
C GLU A 112 -0.51 7.53 -0.51
N ILE A 113 0.46 6.95 -1.21
CA ILE A 113 1.52 6.17 -0.60
C ILE A 113 2.87 6.66 -1.10
N THR A 114 3.91 6.48 -0.31
CA THR A 114 5.29 6.68 -0.76
C THR A 114 6.07 5.41 -0.53
N LEU A 115 6.64 4.86 -1.61
CA LEU A 115 7.64 3.80 -1.52
C LEU A 115 9.01 4.43 -1.39
N SER A 116 9.83 3.93 -0.47
CA SER A 116 11.19 4.41 -0.29
C SER A 116 12.18 3.28 -0.08
N SER A 117 13.42 3.50 -0.51
CA SER A 117 14.56 2.66 -0.16
C SER A 117 15.69 3.55 0.34
N LYS A 118 16.50 3.05 1.27
CA LYS A 118 17.67 3.77 1.83
C LYS A 118 18.97 3.40 1.12
N GLU A 119 18.98 2.28 0.39
CA GLU A 119 20.20 1.71 -0.21
C GLU A 119 19.93 1.17 -1.62
N PRO A 120 20.93 1.19 -2.52
CA PRO A 120 22.25 1.81 -2.34
C PRO A 120 22.21 3.34 -2.39
N VAL A 121 21.17 3.92 -2.99
CA VAL A 121 20.90 5.37 -3.00
C VAL A 121 19.50 5.60 -2.45
N PRO A 122 19.31 6.57 -1.53
CA PRO A 122 17.98 6.91 -1.05
C PRO A 122 17.06 7.33 -2.21
N VAL A 123 15.95 6.62 -2.35
CA VAL A 123 14.90 6.93 -3.32
C VAL A 123 13.57 7.02 -2.61
N GLN A 124 12.73 7.95 -3.05
CA GLN A 124 11.35 8.08 -2.63
C GLN A 124 10.49 8.23 -3.87
N MET A 125 9.46 7.41 -3.97
CA MET A 125 8.56 7.34 -5.10
C MET A 125 7.12 7.48 -4.57
N PRO A 126 6.52 8.67 -4.71
CA PRO A 126 5.13 8.86 -4.37
C PRO A 126 4.24 8.16 -5.41
N TYR A 127 3.16 7.57 -4.94
CA TYR A 127 2.12 6.99 -5.76
C TYR A 127 0.75 7.47 -5.29
N VAL A 128 -0.13 7.69 -6.25
CA VAL A 128 -1.53 8.00 -6.04
C VAL A 128 -2.39 6.87 -6.58
N ARG A 129 -3.45 6.50 -5.85
CA ARG A 129 -4.38 5.46 -6.29
C ARG A 129 -5.26 5.99 -7.41
N CYS A 130 -5.39 5.22 -8.48
CA CYS A 130 -6.31 5.54 -9.56
C CYS A 130 -7.75 5.16 -9.19
N PRO A 131 -8.74 6.03 -9.48
CA PRO A 131 -10.15 5.69 -9.36
C PRO A 131 -10.52 4.77 -10.53
N MET A 132 -10.41 3.45 -10.32
CA MET A 132 -10.68 2.43 -11.32
C MET A 132 -12.08 1.87 -11.21
#